data_AF-A0A2D7TNI2-F1
#
_entry.id   AF-A0A2D7TNI2-F1
#
_cell.length_a   1.000
_cell.length_b   1.000
_cell.length_c   1.000
_cell.angle_alpha   90.00
_cell.angle_beta   90.00
_cell.angle_gamma   90.00
#
_symmetry.space_group_name_H-M   'P 1'
#
loop_
_entity.id
_entity.type
_entity.pdbx_description
1 polymer ?
#
loop_
_entity_poly.entity_id
_entity_poly.type
_entity_poly.pdbx_seq_one_letter_code
_entity_poly.pdbx_strand_id
1 'polypeptide(L)' 'MALISKILLIWYAENARILPWRIGPKELESGQTPDPYKVWISEIMLQQTTVKTVIPYFQKFIRRWD' A
#
# COMPACT_ATOMS: atom_id res chain seq x y z
N MET A 1 -22.84 -12.11 -2.28
CA MET A 1 -21.39 -11.87 -2.48
C MET A 1 -21.11 -10.61 -3.31
N ALA A 2 -21.70 -10.43 -4.49
CA ALA A 2 -21.43 -9.27 -5.36
C ALA A 2 -21.69 -7.89 -4.72
N LEU A 3 -22.74 -7.77 -3.91
CA LEU A 3 -23.11 -6.49 -3.28
C LEU A 3 -22.06 -5.99 -2.28
N ILE A 4 -21.55 -6.88 -1.43
CA ILE A 4 -20.54 -6.52 -0.40
C ILE A 4 -19.24 -6.08 -1.07
N SER A 5 -18.78 -6.82 -2.08
CA SER A 5 -17.58 -6.46 -2.84
C SER A 5 -17.69 -5.06 -3.44
N LYS A 6 -18.82 -4.75 -4.09
CA LYS A 6 -19.06 -3.43 -4.69
C LYS A 6 -19.03 -2.30 -3.67
N ILE A 7 -19.71 -2.47 -2.53
CA ILE A 7 -19.74 -1.46 -1.46
C ILE A 7 -18.33 -1.23 -0.89
N LEU A 8 -17.58 -2.31 -0.65
CA LEU A 8 -16.22 -2.22 -0.12
C LEU A 8 -15.27 -1.49 -1.08
N LEU A 9 -15.36 -1.75 -2.38
CA LEU A 9 -14.54 -1.09 -3.40
C LEU A 9 -14.86 0.41 -3.52
N ILE A 10 -16.14 0.79 -3.45
CA ILE A 10 -16.55 2.21 -3.45
C ILE A 10 -15.97 2.91 -2.22
N TRP A 11 -16.13 2.33 -1.03
CA TRP A 11 -15.56 2.90 0.19
C TRP A 11 -14.02 3.03 0.10
N TYR A 12 -13.34 2.01 -0.43
CA TYR A 12 -11.88 2.02 -0.59
C TYR A 12 -11.41 3.10 -1.58
N ALA A 13 -12.16 3.34 -2.67
CA ALA A 13 -11.86 4.39 -3.64
C ALA A 13 -11.75 5.78 -2.98
N GLU A 14 -12.61 6.06 -2.00
CA GLU A 14 -12.69 7.34 -1.30
C GLU A 14 -11.82 7.42 -0.06
N ASN A 15 -11.60 6.30 0.64
CA ASN A 15 -11.01 6.28 1.99
C ASN A 15 -9.66 5.55 2.07
N ALA A 16 -9.05 5.18 0.93
CA ALA A 16 -7.75 4.52 0.91
C ALA A 16 -6.69 5.37 1.62
N ARG A 17 -5.98 4.74 2.57
CA ARG A 17 -4.83 5.37 3.24
C ARG A 17 -3.65 5.49 2.29
N ILE A 18 -3.01 6.66 2.31
CA ILE A 18 -1.75 6.90 1.61
C ILE A 18 -0.62 6.22 2.40
N LEU A 19 0.04 5.24 1.79
CA LEU A 19 1.15 4.49 2.39
C LEU A 19 2.29 4.38 1.36
N PRO A 20 3.57 4.55 1.76
CA PRO A 20 4.69 4.64 0.81
C PRO A 20 4.89 3.43 -0.12
N TRP A 21 4.39 2.26 0.26
CA TRP A 21 4.49 1.00 -0.48
C TRP A 21 3.21 0.62 -1.24
N ARG A 22 2.15 1.44 -1.17
CA ARG A 22 0.88 1.19 -1.87
C ARG A 22 0.68 2.20 -2.99
N ILE A 23 0.10 1.72 -4.08
CA ILE A 23 -0.53 2.54 -5.11
C ILE A 23 -2.03 2.56 -4.80
N GLY A 24 -2.57 3.75 -4.60
CA GLY A 24 -3.97 3.98 -4.31
C GLY A 24 -4.85 3.94 -5.57
N PRO A 25 -6.18 3.95 -5.40
CA PRO A 25 -7.16 3.86 -6.49
C PRO A 25 -6.93 4.91 -7.59
N LYS A 26 -6.71 6.18 -7.21
CA LYS A 26 -6.46 7.27 -8.16
C LYS A 26 -5.15 7.11 -8.95
N GLU A 27 -4.14 6.54 -8.32
CA GLU A 27 -2.85 6.31 -8.96
C GLU A 27 -2.93 5.11 -9.92
N LEU A 28 -3.68 4.07 -9.57
CA LEU A 28 -4.01 2.96 -10.48
C LEU A 28 -4.77 3.46 -11.73
N GLU A 29 -5.73 4.37 -11.56
CA GLU A 29 -6.45 5.00 -12.68
C GLU A 29 -5.52 5.79 -13.61
N SER A 30 -4.42 6.35 -13.08
CA SER A 30 -3.38 7.04 -13.87
C SER A 30 -2.41 6.10 -14.60
N GLY A 31 -2.59 4.78 -14.47
CA GLY A 31 -1.74 3.77 -15.09
C GLY A 31 -0.48 3.42 -14.29
N GLN A 32 -0.35 3.91 -13.04
CA GLN A 32 0.72 3.46 -12.15
C GLN A 32 0.44 2.05 -11.66
N THR A 33 1.51 1.26 -11.50
CA THR A 33 1.41 -0.12 -11.01
C THR A 33 2.24 -0.27 -9.72
N PRO A 34 1.78 -1.11 -8.77
CA PRO A 34 2.57 -1.41 -7.59
C PRO A 34 3.90 -2.08 -7.95
N ASP A 35 4.98 -1.60 -7.36
CA ASP A 35 6.30 -2.23 -7.47
C ASP A 35 6.33 -3.51 -6.61
N PRO A 36 6.52 -4.71 -7.23
CA PRO A 36 6.50 -5.98 -6.50
C PRO A 36 7.56 -6.07 -5.39
N TYR A 37 8.73 -5.45 -5.57
CA TYR A 37 9.80 -5.45 -4.57
C TYR A 37 9.39 -4.63 -3.34
N LYS A 38 8.87 -3.42 -3.56
CA LYS A 38 8.38 -2.53 -2.51
C LYS A 38 7.19 -3.12 -1.76
N VAL A 39 6.27 -3.78 -2.48
CA VAL A 39 5.16 -4.51 -1.88
C VAL A 39 5.69 -5.63 -0.99
N TRP A 40 6.56 -6.49 -1.51
CA TRP A 40 7.11 -7.62 -0.74
C TRP A 40 7.84 -7.18 0.53
N ILE A 41 8.73 -6.19 0.44
CA ILE A 41 9.46 -5.67 1.61
C ILE A 41 8.49 -5.11 2.65
N SER A 42 7.45 -4.40 2.23
CA SER A 42 6.44 -3.86 3.16
C SER A 42 5.70 -4.95 3.91
N GLU A 43 5.35 -6.06 3.25
CA GLU A 43 4.66 -7.19 3.88
C GLU A 43 5.55 -7.85 4.94
N ILE A 44 6.84 -8.05 4.66
CA ILE A 44 7.78 -8.61 5.64
C ILE A 44 7.93 -7.68 6.85
N MET A 45 8.06 -6.37 6.64
CA MET A 45 8.21 -5.41 7.73
C MET A 45 6.95 -5.29 8.61
N LEU A 46 5.77 -5.43 8.02
CA LEU A 46 4.49 -5.30 8.72
C LEU A 46 4.13 -6.52 9.56
N GLN A 47 4.80 -7.66 9.36
CA GLN A 47 4.63 -8.82 10.23
C GLN A 47 5.05 -8.47 11.66
N GLN A 48 4.18 -8.74 12.63
CA GLN A 48 4.42 -8.53 14.07
C GLN A 48 4.78 -7.08 14.46
N THR A 49 4.58 -6.09 13.58
CA THR A 49 4.79 -4.66 13.87
C THR A 49 3.58 -3.82 13.45
N THR A 50 3.67 -2.49 13.57
CA THR A 50 2.57 -1.58 13.21
C THR A 50 2.99 -0.62 12.10
N VAL A 51 2.00 -0.14 11.33
CA VAL A 51 2.20 0.81 10.21
C VAL A 51 3.01 2.04 10.64
N LYS A 52 2.69 2.61 11.81
CA LYS A 52 3.38 3.82 12.32
C LYS A 52 4.87 3.58 12.51
N THR A 53 5.24 2.39 12.98
CA THR A 53 6.64 1.97 13.13
C THR A 53 7.30 1.73 11.78
N VAL A 54 6.62 1.08 10.84
CA VAL A 54 7.22 0.66 9.56
C VAL A 54 7.53 1.83 8.62
N ILE A 55 6.69 2.87 8.56
CA ILE A 55 6.86 4.00 7.62
C ILE A 55 8.31 4.54 7.56
N PRO A 56 8.92 4.99 8.69
CA PRO A 56 10.27 5.53 8.65
C PRO A 56 11.35 4.49 8.32
N TYR A 57 11.15 3.21 8.66
CA TYR A 57 12.11 2.13 8.35
C TYR A 57 12.06 1.74 6.89
N PHE A 58 10.85 1.59 6.32
CA PHE A 58 10.64 1.31 4.91
C PHE A 58 11.32 2.38 4.04
N GLN A 59 11.07 3.67 4.33
CA GLN A 59 11.68 4.76 3.57
C GLN A 59 13.21 4.77 3.66
N LYS A 60 13.80 4.47 4.83
CA LYS A 60 15.26 4.35 4.98
C LYS A 60 15.80 3.15 4.20
N PHE A 61 15.08 2.04 4.22
CA PHE A 61 15.48 0.81 3.55
C PHE A 61 15.51 1.00 2.04
N ILE A 62 14.40 1.43 1.44
CA ILE A 62 14.34 1.66 -0.01
C ILE A 62 15.41 2.67 -0.43
N ARG A 63 15.58 3.81 0.26
CA ARG A 63 16.68 4.75 -0.10
C ARG A 63 18.08 4.14 -0.12
N ARG A 64 18.32 3.04 0.60
CA ARG A 64 19.64 2.39 0.68
C ARG A 64 19.80 1.23 -0.31
N TRP A 65 18.69 0.61 -0.74
CA TRP A 65 18.68 -0.67 -1.46
C TRP A 65 17.71 -0.72 -2.66
N ASP A 66 17.10 0.39 -3.06
CA ASP A 66 16.35 0.52 -4.34
C ASP A 66 17.28 0.54 -5.56
#